data_AF-A0A6J1S203-F1
#
_entry.id   AF-A0A6J1S203-F1
#
_cell.length_a   1.000
_cell.length_b   1.000
_cell.length_c   1.000
_cell.angle_alpha   90.00
_cell.angle_beta   90.00
_cell.angle_gamma   90.00
#
_symmetry.space_group_name_H-M   'P 1'
#
loop_
_entity.id
_entity.type
_entity.pdbx_description
1 polymer ?
#
loop_
_entity_poly.entity_id
_entity_poly.type
_entity_poly.pdbx_seq_one_letter_code
_entity_poly.pdbx_strand_id
1 'polypeptide(L)'
;MALLWTILSVSASLLLTPCLMFLVGLMFLASMGKSLGVRRLYVKFLLKIFEYGRENIEISKRQSQIKDDYEPKGTEECKTLANGNAKPVSDSPQDPVCENSCRQDGVLVNSSHVISHDLILQPDPEQNFNGIQNDTDKAKEELQRKSSYDTIKRDFELSDCFEFVRAGVEAIIEDQVTSRFEAEELRVCSWNLLTRTNRRYEFISWRLTVIWMGGFLLRYCFLFPLRVTICFFGVMWLTFCTSIVGYIPEGKFKRWLNHRVSIMCFGVLSNALSAVITYHNVENRPQHGICVANHTSPIDVLVLACDNCYSLIGQRHGGFLGILQRALARASPHIWFERGEVKDRTAVTQRLKKHVSDPNNPPILIFPEGTCINNTSVMQFKKGSFEVNGAIYPVAIKYDPRFGDAFWNSSRYSMMQYLYMMMTSWAIVCDVWYLPPVIREEGESSVSFASRVKRVIAKQGGLVDLMWDGQLKRTKPKPEWKERQQEEFSKRLKVE
;
A
#
# COMPACT_ATOMS: atom_id res chain seq x y z
N MET A 1 -2.88 -29.60 -47.89
CA MET A 1 -3.61 -29.30 -46.64
C MET A 1 -3.35 -30.34 -45.54
N ALA A 2 -3.62 -31.63 -45.73
CA ALA A 2 -3.40 -32.67 -44.70
C ALA A 2 -1.93 -32.80 -44.22
N LEU A 3 -0.96 -32.68 -45.13
CA LEU A 3 0.48 -32.69 -44.78
C LEU A 3 0.87 -31.46 -43.93
N LEU A 4 0.29 -30.29 -44.24
CA LEU A 4 0.55 -29.06 -43.50
C LEU A 4 -0.04 -29.13 -42.09
N TRP A 5 -1.25 -29.69 -41.95
CA TRP A 5 -1.90 -29.92 -40.66
C TRP A 5 -1.17 -30.95 -39.79
N THR A 6 -0.62 -32.00 -40.40
CA THR A 6 0.17 -33.02 -39.68
C THR A 6 1.53 -32.47 -39.27
N ILE A 7 2.23 -31.72 -40.13
CA ILE A 7 3.48 -31.02 -39.76
C ILE A 7 3.22 -29.99 -38.66
N LEU A 8 2.13 -29.21 -38.75
CA LEU A 8 1.74 -28.24 -37.72
C LEU A 8 1.39 -28.93 -36.40
N SER A 9 0.66 -30.05 -36.44
CA SER A 9 0.27 -30.85 -35.27
C SER A 9 1.49 -31.50 -34.59
N VAL A 10 2.41 -32.07 -35.37
CA VAL A 10 3.63 -32.70 -34.85
C VAL A 10 4.57 -31.65 -34.29
N SER A 11 4.75 -30.51 -34.97
CA SER A 11 5.54 -29.38 -34.47
C SER A 11 4.93 -28.76 -33.22
N ALA A 12 3.60 -28.58 -33.20
CA ALA A 12 2.87 -28.12 -32.02
C ALA A 12 3.00 -29.11 -30.87
N SER A 13 2.93 -30.42 -31.11
CA SER A 13 3.10 -31.44 -30.06
C SER A 13 4.54 -31.48 -29.53
N LEU A 14 5.55 -31.39 -30.41
CA LEU A 14 6.96 -31.32 -30.04
C LEU A 14 7.30 -30.08 -29.20
N LEU A 15 6.60 -28.96 -29.39
CA LEU A 15 6.76 -27.73 -28.60
C LEU A 15 5.87 -27.71 -27.34
N LEU A 16 4.63 -28.20 -27.45
CA LEU A 16 3.63 -28.14 -26.40
C LEU A 16 3.89 -29.17 -25.31
N THR A 17 4.29 -30.40 -25.64
CA THR A 17 4.55 -31.46 -24.67
C THR A 17 5.68 -31.10 -23.69
N PRO A 18 6.88 -30.63 -24.11
CA PRO A 18 7.90 -30.20 -23.16
C PRO A 18 7.49 -28.95 -22.37
N CYS A 19 6.74 -28.02 -22.97
CA CYS A 19 6.17 -26.87 -22.25
C CYS A 19 5.17 -27.31 -21.16
N LEU A 20 4.29 -28.25 -21.47
CA LEU A 20 3.30 -28.80 -20.55
C LEU A 20 4.00 -29.59 -19.43
N MET A 21 5.00 -30.41 -19.78
CA MET A 21 5.81 -31.15 -18.81
C MET A 21 6.62 -30.22 -17.90
N PHE A 22 7.16 -29.13 -18.44
CA PHE A 22 7.81 -28.08 -17.65
C PHE A 22 6.81 -27.38 -16.73
N LEU A 23 5.61 -27.05 -17.21
CA LEU A 23 4.56 -26.43 -16.41
C LEU A 23 4.05 -27.36 -15.31
N VAL A 24 3.87 -28.65 -15.60
CA VAL A 24 3.55 -29.69 -14.62
C VAL A 24 4.68 -29.85 -13.60
N GLY A 25 5.94 -29.81 -14.04
CA GLY A 25 7.11 -29.82 -13.16
C GLY A 25 7.15 -28.61 -12.22
N LEU A 26 6.85 -27.41 -12.73
CA LEU A 26 6.71 -26.20 -11.92
C LEU A 26 5.55 -26.31 -10.93
N MET A 27 4.40 -26.85 -11.36
CA MET A 27 3.26 -27.10 -10.48
C MET A 27 3.56 -28.15 -9.41
N PHE A 28 4.33 -29.19 -9.74
CA PHE A 28 4.78 -30.21 -8.80
C PHE A 28 5.75 -29.64 -7.76
N LEU A 29 6.76 -28.88 -8.19
CA LEU A 29 7.68 -28.18 -7.28
C LEU A 29 6.96 -27.18 -6.38
N ALA A 30 5.99 -26.45 -6.93
CA ALA A 30 5.12 -25.57 -6.16
C ALA A 30 4.26 -26.34 -5.15
N SER A 31 3.74 -27.50 -5.54
CA SER A 31 2.91 -28.36 -4.70
C SER A 31 3.68 -28.94 -3.52
N MET A 32 4.97 -29.25 -3.70
CA MET A 32 5.84 -29.72 -2.63
C MET A 32 6.28 -28.62 -1.66
N GLY A 33 5.94 -27.34 -1.90
CA GLY A 33 6.34 -26.21 -1.06
C GLY A 33 7.85 -25.95 -1.02
N LYS A 34 8.65 -26.69 -1.81
CA LYS A 34 10.10 -26.55 -1.87
C LYS A 34 10.46 -25.65 -3.05
N SER A 35 10.83 -24.40 -2.75
CA SER A 35 11.50 -23.58 -3.76
C SER A 35 12.95 -24.07 -3.87
N LEU A 36 13.42 -24.42 -5.07
CA LEU A 36 14.82 -24.77 -5.35
C LEU A 36 15.79 -23.57 -5.16
N GLY A 37 15.41 -22.53 -4.41
CA GLY A 37 16.18 -21.30 -4.23
C GLY A 37 16.25 -20.40 -5.48
N VAL A 38 15.87 -20.91 -6.66
CA VAL A 38 15.96 -20.23 -7.96
C VAL A 38 15.31 -18.85 -7.94
N ARG A 39 14.14 -18.70 -7.30
CA ARG A 39 13.46 -17.41 -7.20
C ARG A 39 14.22 -16.40 -6.34
N ARG A 40 14.80 -16.85 -5.23
CA ARG A 40 15.64 -15.99 -4.37
C ARG A 40 16.94 -15.62 -5.08
N LEU A 41 17.52 -16.54 -5.87
CA LEU A 41 18.69 -16.27 -6.71
C LEU A 41 18.36 -15.25 -7.81
N TYR A 42 17.21 -15.40 -8.48
CA TYR A 42 16.70 -14.44 -9.47
C TYR A 42 16.51 -13.05 -8.88
N VAL A 43 15.88 -12.94 -7.70
CA VAL A 43 15.72 -11.67 -6.98
C VAL A 43 17.08 -11.07 -6.60
N LYS A 44 18.03 -11.86 -6.11
CA LYS A 44 19.40 -11.40 -5.83
C LYS A 44 20.12 -10.92 -7.09
N PHE A 45 19.94 -11.60 -8.21
CA PHE A 45 20.51 -11.20 -9.49
C PHE A 45 19.91 -9.87 -9.99
N LEU A 46 18.59 -9.71 -9.89
CA LEU A 46 17.92 -8.44 -10.20
C LEU A 46 18.42 -7.29 -9.32
N LEU A 47 18.61 -7.52 -8.02
CA LEU A 47 19.18 -6.52 -7.11
C LEU A 47 20.55 -6.04 -7.57
N LYS A 48 21.45 -6.96 -7.94
CA LYS A 48 22.77 -6.61 -8.48
C LYS A 48 22.67 -5.76 -9.76
N ILE A 49 21.72 -6.08 -10.65
CA ILE A 49 21.47 -5.28 -11.86
C ILE A 49 20.96 -3.88 -11.49
N PHE A 50 20.02 -3.78 -10.54
CA PHE A 50 19.46 -2.50 -10.11
C PHE A 50 20.52 -1.63 -9.43
N GLU A 51 21.38 -2.21 -8.59
CA GLU A 51 22.51 -1.54 -7.96
C GLU A 51 23.51 -1.01 -9.00
N TYR A 52 23.89 -1.85 -9.97
CA TYR A 52 24.75 -1.45 -11.08
C TYR A 52 24.16 -0.28 -11.90
N GLY A 53 22.85 -0.32 -12.17
CA GLY A 53 22.18 0.77 -12.87
C GLY A 53 22.16 2.07 -12.06
N ARG A 54 21.88 1.99 -10.76
CA ARG A 54 21.91 3.13 -9.84
C ARG A 54 23.29 3.80 -9.79
N GLU A 55 24.36 3.03 -9.58
CA GLU A 55 25.71 3.59 -9.50
C GLU A 55 26.09 4.35 -10.78
N ASN A 56 25.75 3.79 -11.94
CA ASN A 56 26.00 4.47 -13.22
C ASN A 56 25.22 5.78 -13.36
N ILE A 57 23.97 5.85 -12.88
CA ILE A 57 23.17 7.09 -12.90
C ILE A 57 23.75 8.12 -11.96
N GLU A 58 24.17 7.73 -10.75
CA GLU A 58 24.78 8.64 -9.79
C GLU A 58 26.10 9.21 -10.34
N ILE A 59 26.91 8.39 -11.00
CA ILE A 59 28.13 8.84 -11.69
C ILE A 59 27.79 9.82 -12.82
N SER A 60 26.81 9.51 -13.67
CA SER A 60 26.39 10.40 -14.76
C SER A 60 25.84 11.73 -14.25
N LYS A 61 25.05 11.74 -13.16
CA LYS A 61 24.53 12.96 -12.53
C LYS A 61 25.63 13.82 -11.90
N ARG A 62 26.63 13.19 -11.26
CA ARG A 62 27.81 13.91 -10.77
C ARG A 62 28.59 14.53 -11.92
N GLN A 63 28.75 13.82 -13.03
CA GLN A 63 29.44 14.34 -14.22
C GLN A 63 28.67 15.48 -14.90
N SER A 64 27.33 15.44 -14.93
CA SER A 64 26.53 16.56 -15.46
C SER A 64 26.59 17.78 -14.55
N GLN A 65 26.49 17.61 -13.23
CA GLN A 65 26.66 18.72 -12.28
C GLN A 65 28.05 19.36 -12.39
N ILE A 66 29.10 18.55 -12.54
CA ILE A 66 30.46 19.06 -12.77
C ILE A 66 30.57 19.78 -14.13
N LYS A 67 29.83 19.37 -15.17
CA LYS A 67 29.83 20.11 -16.44
C LYS A 67 29.08 21.45 -16.33
N ASP A 68 27.97 21.48 -15.61
CA ASP A 68 27.19 22.70 -15.40
C ASP A 68 27.96 23.74 -14.54
N ASP A 69 28.84 23.28 -13.64
CA ASP A 69 29.73 24.17 -12.85
C ASP A 69 30.97 24.67 -13.65
N TYR A 70 31.33 24.01 -14.76
CA TYR A 70 32.53 24.33 -15.55
C TYR A 70 32.25 24.93 -16.93
N GLU A 71 30.99 24.96 -17.40
CA GLU A 71 30.60 25.80 -18.52
C GLU A 71 30.41 27.25 -18.04
N PRO A 72 31.21 28.23 -18.51
CA PRO A 72 30.88 29.63 -18.26
C PRO A 72 29.55 29.93 -18.93
N LYS A 73 28.61 30.58 -18.22
CA LYS A 73 27.43 31.20 -18.83
C LYS A 73 27.90 32.11 -19.97
N GLY A 74 27.89 31.58 -21.18
CA GLY A 74 28.28 32.29 -22.39
C GLY A 74 27.20 33.30 -22.76
N THR A 75 27.48 34.57 -22.48
CA THR A 75 27.00 35.75 -23.20
C THR A 75 25.53 35.74 -23.64
N GLU A 76 24.65 36.16 -22.73
CA GLU A 76 23.53 37.02 -23.16
C GLU A 76 24.10 38.43 -23.34
N GLU A 77 23.99 38.96 -24.56
CA GLU A 77 24.32 40.33 -24.91
C GLU A 77 23.56 41.32 -24.04
N CYS A 78 24.27 42.00 -23.14
CA CYS A 78 23.77 43.17 -22.45
C CYS A 78 23.82 44.36 -23.41
N LYS A 79 22.67 44.76 -23.97
CA LYS A 79 22.51 46.11 -24.52
C LYS A 79 22.39 47.09 -23.35
N THR A 80 23.47 47.83 -23.17
CA THR A 80 23.62 49.10 -22.45
C THR A 80 22.39 50.00 -22.44
N LEU A 81 22.04 50.49 -21.26
CA LEU A 81 21.77 51.91 -21.01
C LEU A 81 22.25 52.25 -19.59
N ALA A 82 23.39 52.93 -19.54
CA ALA A 82 23.90 53.59 -18.34
C ALA A 82 23.25 54.97 -18.21
N ASN A 83 22.84 55.35 -16.99
CA ASN A 83 23.26 56.60 -16.34
C ASN A 83 22.53 56.86 -15.01
N GLY A 84 23.29 57.39 -14.03
CA GLY A 84 22.76 58.40 -13.10
C GLY A 84 22.96 58.18 -11.59
N ASN A 85 24.14 58.58 -11.08
CA ASN A 85 24.38 59.29 -9.81
C ASN A 85 23.55 59.00 -8.53
N ALA A 86 24.23 58.60 -7.43
CA ALA A 86 24.43 59.45 -6.22
C ALA A 86 25.18 58.69 -5.08
N LYS A 87 25.74 59.48 -4.16
CA LYS A 87 26.80 59.23 -3.16
C LYS A 87 26.40 58.44 -1.89
N PRO A 88 27.38 58.03 -1.03
CA PRO A 88 27.23 57.01 0.01
C PRO A 88 26.89 57.59 1.40
N VAL A 89 26.23 56.79 2.25
CA VAL A 89 26.21 56.98 3.71
C VAL A 89 26.32 55.62 4.40
N SER A 90 27.26 55.56 5.33
CA SER A 90 27.57 54.49 6.27
C SER A 90 26.49 54.32 7.34
N ASP A 91 26.21 53.08 7.73
CA ASP A 91 26.38 52.61 9.11
C ASP A 91 26.13 51.09 9.19
N SER A 92 27.06 50.40 9.84
CA SER A 92 27.01 48.98 10.25
C SER A 92 26.41 48.90 11.67
N PRO A 93 26.08 47.72 12.30
CA PRO A 93 26.89 46.49 12.26
C PRO A 93 26.20 45.11 12.37
N GLN A 94 26.94 44.10 11.88
CA GLN A 94 27.14 42.74 12.44
C GLN A 94 26.04 41.68 12.34
N ASP A 95 26.22 40.76 11.37
CA ASP A 95 25.82 39.34 11.49
C ASP A 95 27.08 38.46 11.60
N PRO A 96 27.16 37.50 12.54
CA PRO A 96 28.30 36.59 12.63
C PRO A 96 28.05 35.31 11.82
N VAL A 97 28.96 35.06 10.87
CA VAL A 97 29.64 33.80 10.53
C VAL A 97 28.92 32.49 10.90
N CYS A 98 28.43 31.77 9.89
CA CYS A 98 28.17 30.33 9.97
C CYS A 98 29.44 29.54 9.59
N GLU A 99 30.11 28.96 10.58
CA GLU A 99 31.18 27.98 10.40
C GLU A 99 30.62 26.61 9.97
N ASN A 100 31.11 26.12 8.84
CA ASN A 100 30.99 24.71 8.44
C ASN A 100 31.98 23.87 9.26
N SER A 101 31.49 22.85 9.97
CA SER A 101 32.31 21.70 10.34
C SER A 101 31.57 20.39 10.05
N CYS A 102 32.19 19.57 9.21
CA CYS A 102 31.80 18.19 8.99
C CYS A 102 32.38 17.30 10.10
N ARG A 103 31.59 16.37 10.63
CA ARG A 103 32.06 15.04 11.02
C ARG A 103 30.92 14.01 11.09
N GLN A 104 31.28 12.79 10.69
CA GLN A 104 30.48 11.59 10.54
C GLN A 104 30.01 11.00 11.88
N ASP A 105 28.82 10.39 11.81
CA ASP A 105 28.31 9.19 12.48
C ASP A 105 26.95 9.45 13.13
N GLY A 106 25.90 8.92 12.51
CA GLY A 106 24.55 8.98 13.07
C GLY A 106 23.47 9.08 12.00
N VAL A 107 22.43 8.29 12.21
CA VAL A 107 21.19 8.25 11.44
C VAL A 107 20.67 9.66 11.15
N LEU A 108 20.66 10.04 9.86
CA LEU A 108 19.98 11.24 9.38
C LEU A 108 18.47 10.97 9.42
N VAL A 109 17.88 11.16 10.60
CA VAL A 109 16.46 11.51 10.69
C VAL A 109 16.40 12.92 10.10
N ASN A 110 15.87 13.05 8.89
CA ASN A 110 15.47 14.35 8.38
C ASN A 110 14.48 14.93 9.41
N SER A 111 14.93 15.88 10.21
CA SER A 111 14.08 16.87 10.84
C SER A 111 13.49 17.70 9.71
N SER A 112 12.46 17.16 9.05
CA SER A 112 11.50 17.99 8.33
C SER A 112 11.00 19.00 9.36
N HIS A 113 11.36 20.27 9.18
CA HIS A 113 10.71 21.38 9.87
C HIS A 113 9.21 21.20 9.69
N VAL A 114 8.53 20.72 10.72
CA VAL A 114 7.07 20.68 10.76
C VAL A 114 6.67 22.12 11.00
N ILE A 115 6.11 22.78 9.98
CA ILE A 115 5.49 24.09 10.16
C ILE A 115 4.33 23.88 11.13
N SER A 116 4.21 24.69 12.19
CA SER A 116 3.18 24.48 13.20
C SER A 116 1.79 24.63 12.57
N HIS A 117 1.00 23.56 12.60
CA HIS A 117 -0.39 23.55 12.10
C HIS A 117 -1.36 24.25 13.08
N ASP A 118 -1.03 25.43 13.59
CA ASP A 118 -1.86 26.13 14.59
C ASP A 118 -3.19 26.65 13.99
N LEU A 119 -3.29 26.67 12.65
CA LEU A 119 -4.43 27.19 11.89
C LEU A 119 -5.36 26.10 11.33
N ILE A 120 -4.95 24.82 11.33
CA ILE A 120 -5.72 23.73 10.72
C ILE A 120 -6.08 22.71 11.79
N LEU A 121 -7.39 22.52 12.01
CA LEU A 121 -7.90 21.46 12.88
C LEU A 121 -7.43 20.10 12.35
N GLN A 122 -6.64 19.39 13.15
CA GLN A 122 -6.31 18.00 12.88
C GLN A 122 -7.44 17.08 13.37
N PRO A 123 -7.81 16.05 12.61
CA PRO A 123 -8.87 15.13 13.02
C PRO A 123 -8.40 14.19 14.13
N ASP A 124 -9.11 14.10 15.25
CA ASP A 124 -8.88 13.00 16.19
C ASP A 124 -9.57 11.71 15.69
N PRO A 125 -8.95 10.51 15.78
CA PRO A 125 -9.62 9.24 15.51
C PRO A 125 -10.98 9.09 16.21
N GLU A 126 -11.16 9.53 17.46
CA GLU A 126 -12.45 9.46 18.16
C GLU A 126 -13.51 10.38 17.53
N GLN A 127 -13.12 11.60 17.19
CA GLN A 127 -13.98 12.58 16.51
C GLN A 127 -14.37 12.14 15.08
N ASN A 128 -13.46 11.45 14.37
CA ASN A 128 -13.74 10.88 13.04
C ASN A 128 -14.81 9.78 13.08
N PHE A 129 -14.93 9.03 14.20
CA PHE A 129 -15.92 7.97 14.36
C PHE A 129 -17.27 8.44 14.90
N ASN A 130 -17.26 9.42 15.79
CA ASN A 130 -18.44 9.92 16.52
C ASN A 130 -19.10 11.11 15.83
N GLY A 131 -19.07 11.16 14.49
CA GLY A 131 -19.96 12.07 13.75
C GLY A 131 -21.40 11.79 14.19
N ILE A 132 -21.88 12.62 15.13
CA ILE A 132 -23.15 12.58 15.87
C ILE A 132 -23.14 11.67 17.13
N GLN A 133 -22.90 12.31 18.29
CA GLN A 133 -23.78 12.41 19.49
C GLN A 133 -23.04 12.26 20.83
N ASN A 134 -23.21 13.28 21.69
CA ASN A 134 -22.81 13.42 23.10
C ASN A 134 -21.36 13.83 23.42
N ASP A 135 -20.93 15.00 22.92
CA ASP A 135 -19.70 15.65 23.40
C ASP A 135 -19.95 17.06 23.99
N THR A 136 -21.16 17.35 24.46
CA THR A 136 -21.45 18.60 25.18
C THR A 136 -20.83 18.66 26.58
N ASP A 137 -20.44 17.51 27.15
CA ASP A 137 -19.97 17.44 28.54
C ASP A 137 -18.46 17.20 28.67
N LYS A 138 -17.83 16.39 27.80
CA LYS A 138 -16.36 16.20 27.78
C LYS A 138 -15.61 17.36 27.14
N ALA A 139 -16.20 18.00 26.12
CA ALA A 139 -15.62 19.22 25.54
C ALA A 139 -15.52 20.35 26.57
N LYS A 140 -16.42 20.42 27.57
CA LYS A 140 -16.38 21.46 28.61
C LYS A 140 -15.19 21.34 29.56
N GLU A 141 -14.72 20.13 29.86
CA GLU A 141 -13.58 19.92 30.77
C GLU A 141 -12.23 20.15 30.09
N GLU A 142 -12.07 19.78 28.81
CA GLU A 142 -10.84 20.11 28.06
C GLU A 142 -10.79 21.56 27.58
N LEU A 143 -11.93 22.24 27.39
CA LEU A 143 -11.96 23.68 27.06
C LEU A 143 -11.49 24.58 28.21
N GLN A 144 -11.62 24.16 29.48
CA GLN A 144 -11.17 24.99 30.60
C GLN A 144 -9.65 25.14 30.66
N ARG A 145 -8.87 24.26 30.01
CA ARG A 145 -7.40 24.32 30.03
C ARG A 145 -6.76 25.09 28.86
N LYS A 146 -7.57 25.64 27.94
CA LYS A 146 -7.12 26.55 26.86
C LYS A 146 -7.75 27.95 26.93
N SER A 147 -8.13 28.40 28.13
CA SER A 147 -8.60 29.77 28.39
C SER A 147 -7.45 30.78 28.33
N SER A 148 -6.93 31.04 27.13
CA SER A 148 -6.02 32.15 26.85
C SER A 148 -6.26 32.80 25.47
N TYR A 149 -7.18 32.28 24.66
CA TYR A 149 -7.47 32.85 23.33
C TYR A 149 -8.79 33.63 23.25
N ASP A 150 -9.70 33.49 24.23
CA ASP A 150 -10.98 34.22 24.25
C ASP A 150 -10.82 35.74 24.47
N THR A 151 -9.65 36.20 24.88
CA THR A 151 -9.40 37.60 25.26
C THR A 151 -8.90 38.48 24.09
N ILE A 152 -8.59 37.90 22.92
CA ILE A 152 -8.06 38.64 21.76
C ILE A 152 -8.95 38.39 20.53
N LYS A 153 -10.20 38.84 20.57
CA LYS A 153 -10.98 38.98 19.35
C LYS A 153 -10.51 40.25 18.64
N ARG A 154 -10.01 40.15 17.40
CA ARG A 154 -9.55 41.29 16.58
C ARG A 154 -10.60 41.65 15.54
N ASP A 155 -10.60 42.90 15.11
CA ASP A 155 -11.40 43.34 13.97
C ASP A 155 -10.81 42.74 12.69
N PHE A 156 -11.64 42.43 11.71
CA PHE A 156 -11.19 41.83 10.46
C PHE A 156 -10.29 42.80 9.68
N GLU A 157 -9.06 42.38 9.38
CA GLU A 157 -8.14 43.10 8.50
C GLU A 157 -7.99 42.36 7.17
N LEU A 158 -7.79 43.10 6.07
CA LEU A 158 -7.60 42.49 4.74
C LEU A 158 -6.35 41.58 4.68
N SER A 159 -5.40 41.80 5.59
CA SER A 159 -4.20 40.98 5.80
C SER A 159 -4.52 39.55 6.23
N ASP A 160 -5.64 39.33 6.94
CA ASP A 160 -6.08 38.00 7.40
C ASP A 160 -6.32 37.05 6.21
N CYS A 161 -6.68 37.58 5.04
CA CYS A 161 -6.77 36.84 3.78
C CYS A 161 -5.49 36.09 3.42
N PHE A 162 -4.32 36.68 3.68
CA PHE A 162 -3.03 36.07 3.36
C PHE A 162 -2.69 34.89 4.29
N GLU A 163 -3.16 34.90 5.54
CA GLU A 163 -3.01 33.75 6.42
C GLU A 163 -3.79 32.54 5.90
N PHE A 164 -4.97 32.74 5.30
CA PHE A 164 -5.74 31.66 4.68
C PHE A 164 -5.10 31.14 3.41
N VAL A 165 -4.56 32.03 2.57
CA VAL A 165 -3.80 31.62 1.38
C VAL A 165 -2.57 30.83 1.80
N ARG A 166 -1.84 31.30 2.82
CA ARG A 166 -0.68 30.60 3.38
C ARG A 166 -1.07 29.22 3.91
N ALA A 167 -2.08 29.12 4.77
CA ALA A 167 -2.52 27.84 5.33
C ALA A 167 -3.02 26.87 4.24
N GLY A 168 -3.71 27.38 3.21
CA GLY A 168 -4.14 26.58 2.06
C GLY A 168 -2.95 26.07 1.23
N VAL A 169 -1.96 26.92 0.98
CA VAL A 169 -0.72 26.54 0.28
C VAL A 169 0.10 25.54 1.10
N GLU A 170 0.24 25.76 2.41
CA GLU A 170 0.90 24.82 3.34
C GLU A 170 0.20 23.46 3.33
N ALA A 171 -1.13 23.41 3.37
CA ALA A 171 -1.90 22.16 3.28
C ALA A 171 -1.72 21.42 1.94
N ILE A 172 -1.48 22.14 0.84
CA ILE A 172 -1.19 21.54 -0.47
C ILE A 172 0.25 21.01 -0.52
N ILE A 173 1.21 21.79 -0.03
CA ILE A 173 2.63 21.40 0.01
C ILE A 173 2.81 20.17 0.92
N GLU A 174 2.13 20.14 2.06
CA GLU A 174 2.20 19.09 3.05
C GLU A 174 1.04 18.09 2.92
N ASP A 175 0.62 17.77 1.70
CA ASP A 175 -0.48 16.82 1.49
C ASP A 175 -0.15 15.41 2.01
N GLN A 176 -0.63 15.12 3.21
CA GLN A 176 -0.45 13.84 3.89
C GLN A 176 -1.36 12.74 3.37
N VAL A 177 -2.40 13.07 2.58
CA VAL A 177 -3.53 12.17 2.28
C VAL A 177 -3.56 11.76 0.81
N THR A 178 -3.56 12.70 -0.14
CA THR A 178 -3.76 12.37 -1.57
C THR A 178 -2.57 11.61 -2.13
N SER A 179 -1.36 12.01 -1.73
CA SER A 179 -0.10 11.30 -2.01
C SER A 179 -0.12 9.81 -1.64
N ARG A 180 -0.93 9.41 -0.64
CA ARG A 180 -1.07 8.01 -0.18
C ARG A 180 -1.95 7.14 -1.07
N PHE A 181 -2.68 7.75 -1.99
CA PHE A 181 -3.47 7.07 -3.01
C PHE A 181 -2.78 7.02 -4.38
N GLU A 182 -1.51 7.43 -4.43
CA GLU A 182 -0.65 7.31 -5.61
C GLU A 182 0.44 6.25 -5.36
N ALA A 183 0.94 5.68 -6.47
CA ALA A 183 2.03 4.72 -6.41
C ALA A 183 3.22 5.31 -5.64
N GLU A 184 3.87 4.50 -4.81
CA GLU A 184 5.05 4.94 -4.08
C GLU A 184 6.13 5.39 -5.07
N GLU A 185 6.39 6.70 -5.11
CA GLU A 185 7.49 7.25 -5.91
C GLU A 185 8.79 6.82 -5.25
N LEU A 186 9.42 5.82 -5.86
CA LEU A 186 10.79 5.47 -5.59
C LEU A 186 11.66 6.72 -5.75
N ARG A 187 12.25 7.21 -4.66
CA ARG A 187 13.17 8.35 -4.71
C ARG A 187 14.22 8.10 -5.78
N VAL A 188 14.31 9.06 -6.71
CA VAL A 188 15.27 9.46 -7.77
C VAL A 188 16.52 8.60 -8.10
N CYS A 189 16.93 7.65 -7.27
CA CYS A 189 18.14 6.83 -7.43
C CYS A 189 17.89 5.31 -7.53
N SER A 190 16.69 4.76 -7.36
CA SER A 190 16.50 3.31 -7.59
C SER A 190 16.12 3.05 -9.05
N TRP A 191 17.11 2.84 -9.91
CA TRP A 191 16.86 2.32 -11.25
C TRP A 191 16.41 0.87 -11.16
N ASN A 192 15.14 0.64 -11.49
CA ASN A 192 14.70 -0.69 -11.89
C ASN A 192 14.56 -0.69 -13.40
N LEU A 193 14.88 -1.83 -13.99
CA LEU A 193 14.99 -2.08 -15.42
C LEU A 193 13.60 -1.93 -16.11
N LEU A 194 13.07 -0.70 -16.20
CA LEU A 194 11.69 -0.23 -16.47
C LEU A 194 11.07 0.48 -15.26
N THR A 195 11.35 1.76 -15.12
CA THR A 195 10.72 2.64 -14.13
C THR A 195 9.26 2.91 -14.51
N ARG A 196 8.36 1.94 -14.27
CA ARG A 196 6.90 2.09 -14.46
C ARG A 196 6.33 3.27 -13.63
N THR A 197 7.02 3.64 -12.55
CA THR A 197 6.66 4.73 -11.64
C THR A 197 7.37 6.06 -11.93
N ASN A 198 8.41 6.09 -12.79
CA ASN A 198 9.04 7.35 -13.17
C ASN A 198 8.44 7.86 -14.48
N ARG A 199 7.68 8.95 -14.38
CA ARG A 199 7.00 9.60 -15.51
C ARG A 199 7.95 10.38 -16.43
N ARG A 200 9.22 10.53 -16.07
CA ARG A 200 10.24 11.23 -16.87
C ARG A 200 11.31 10.23 -17.32
N TYR A 201 11.23 9.81 -18.58
CA TYR A 201 12.33 9.06 -19.20
C TYR A 201 13.50 10.01 -19.42
N GLU A 202 14.52 9.92 -18.56
CA GLU A 202 15.79 10.59 -18.79
C GLU A 202 16.72 9.58 -19.47
N PHE A 203 17.17 9.91 -20.68
CA PHE A 203 18.21 9.13 -21.35
C PHE A 203 19.49 9.26 -20.52
N ILE A 204 19.91 8.17 -19.88
CA ILE A 204 21.12 8.16 -19.04
C ILE A 204 22.34 7.73 -19.86
N SER A 205 22.33 6.53 -20.43
CA SER A 205 23.46 6.01 -21.21
C SER A 205 23.06 4.89 -22.16
N TRP A 206 23.80 4.76 -23.28
CA TRP A 206 23.60 3.69 -24.26
C TRP A 206 23.72 2.28 -23.66
N ARG A 207 24.65 2.09 -22.71
CA ARG A 207 24.82 0.80 -22.01
C ARG A 207 23.57 0.43 -21.21
N LEU A 208 22.98 1.37 -20.46
CA LEU A 208 21.73 1.14 -19.74
C LEU A 208 20.55 0.91 -20.70
N THR A 209 20.50 1.61 -21.84
CA THR A 209 19.46 1.43 -22.85
C THR A 209 19.48 0.03 -23.47
N VAL A 210 20.66 -0.56 -23.72
CA VAL A 210 20.75 -1.94 -24.23
C VAL A 210 20.25 -2.95 -23.19
N ILE A 211 20.67 -2.80 -21.93
CA ILE A 211 20.18 -3.67 -20.84
C ILE A 211 18.66 -3.49 -20.65
N TRP A 212 18.17 -2.26 -20.78
CA TRP A 212 16.74 -1.95 -20.75
C TRP A 212 15.96 -2.63 -21.89
N MET A 213 16.45 -2.57 -23.13
CA MET A 213 15.83 -3.26 -24.28
C MET A 213 15.79 -4.77 -24.11
N GLY A 214 16.90 -5.37 -23.65
CA GLY A 214 16.93 -6.81 -23.33
C GLY A 214 15.94 -7.18 -22.22
N GLY A 215 15.83 -6.30 -21.22
CA GLY A 215 14.85 -6.37 -20.15
C GLY A 215 13.40 -6.35 -20.60
N PHE A 216 13.07 -5.40 -21.47
CA PHE A 216 11.76 -5.25 -22.08
C PHE A 216 11.38 -6.53 -22.85
N LEU A 217 12.28 -7.04 -23.70
CA LEU A 217 12.05 -8.26 -24.47
C LEU A 217 11.84 -9.47 -23.54
N LEU A 218 12.68 -9.63 -22.51
CA LEU A 218 12.51 -10.71 -21.53
C LEU A 218 11.16 -10.65 -20.80
N ARG A 219 10.77 -9.45 -20.36
CA ARG A 219 9.55 -9.21 -19.58
C ARG A 219 8.29 -9.51 -20.38
N TYR A 220 8.18 -8.97 -21.58
CA TYR A 220 6.94 -9.03 -22.37
C TYR A 220 6.87 -10.26 -23.28
N CYS A 221 7.98 -10.77 -23.79
CA CYS A 221 7.97 -11.93 -24.69
C CYS A 221 8.08 -13.27 -23.95
N PHE A 222 8.68 -13.31 -22.76
CA PHE A 222 8.89 -14.57 -22.03
C PHE A 222 8.17 -14.60 -20.67
N LEU A 223 8.47 -13.65 -19.77
CA LEU A 223 7.92 -13.70 -18.41
C LEU A 223 6.40 -13.51 -18.38
N PHE A 224 5.88 -12.54 -19.12
CA PHE A 224 4.45 -12.26 -19.13
C PHE A 224 3.60 -13.42 -19.68
N PRO A 225 3.87 -14.00 -20.88
CA PRO A 225 3.12 -15.15 -21.38
C PRO A 225 3.23 -16.38 -20.45
N LEU A 226 4.42 -16.63 -19.89
CA LEU A 226 4.60 -17.71 -18.91
C LEU A 226 3.75 -17.49 -17.66
N ARG A 227 3.64 -16.27 -17.16
CA ARG A 227 2.82 -15.96 -15.98
C ARG A 227 1.32 -16.07 -16.26
N VAL A 228 0.88 -15.64 -17.45
CA VAL A 228 -0.52 -15.81 -17.88
C VAL A 228 -0.89 -17.29 -17.94
N THR A 229 -0.02 -18.13 -18.51
CA THR A 229 -0.26 -19.59 -18.57
C THR A 229 -0.27 -20.22 -17.18
N ILE A 230 0.70 -19.91 -16.31
CA ILE A 230 0.70 -20.40 -14.92
C ILE A 230 -0.55 -19.94 -14.17
N CYS A 231 -0.99 -18.69 -14.33
CA CYS A 231 -2.22 -18.17 -13.72
C CYS A 231 -3.45 -18.94 -14.20
N PHE A 232 -3.58 -19.16 -15.51
CA PHE A 232 -4.70 -19.88 -16.11
C PHE A 232 -4.80 -21.31 -15.55
N PHE A 233 -3.70 -22.07 -15.60
CA PHE A 233 -3.66 -23.43 -15.05
C PHE A 233 -3.82 -23.44 -13.53
N GLY A 234 -3.29 -22.44 -12.81
CA GLY A 234 -3.44 -22.30 -11.37
C GLY A 234 -4.89 -22.06 -10.93
N VAL A 235 -5.65 -21.24 -11.67
CA VAL A 235 -7.08 -21.02 -11.40
C VAL A 235 -7.89 -22.27 -11.71
N MET A 236 -7.61 -22.93 -12.83
CA MET A 236 -8.24 -24.22 -13.18
C MET A 236 -7.97 -25.27 -12.09
N TRP A 237 -6.72 -25.38 -11.63
CA TRP A 237 -6.33 -26.27 -10.55
C TRP A 237 -7.03 -25.95 -9.23
N LEU A 238 -7.08 -24.68 -8.84
CA LEU A 238 -7.81 -24.24 -7.64
C LEU A 238 -9.29 -24.63 -7.71
N THR A 239 -9.96 -24.32 -8.82
CA THR A 239 -11.38 -24.64 -8.98
C THR A 239 -11.64 -26.15 -8.99
N PHE A 240 -10.75 -26.95 -9.57
CA PHE A 240 -10.83 -28.41 -9.53
C PHE A 240 -10.66 -28.95 -8.10
N CYS A 241 -9.60 -28.56 -7.40
CA CYS A 241 -9.32 -29.05 -6.06
C CYS A 241 -10.38 -28.62 -5.05
N THR A 242 -10.87 -27.38 -5.09
CA THR A 242 -11.96 -26.96 -4.19
C THR A 242 -13.29 -27.62 -4.50
N SER A 243 -13.52 -28.05 -5.76
CA SER A 243 -14.68 -28.88 -6.11
C SER A 243 -14.59 -30.25 -5.44
N ILE A 244 -13.43 -30.91 -5.49
CA ILE A 244 -13.20 -32.19 -4.82
C ILE A 244 -13.41 -32.07 -3.30
N VAL A 245 -12.82 -31.05 -2.67
CA VAL A 245 -12.98 -30.80 -1.23
C VAL A 245 -14.46 -30.56 -0.87
N GLY A 246 -15.22 -29.91 -1.74
CA GLY A 246 -16.64 -29.63 -1.53
C GLY A 246 -17.53 -30.87 -1.46
N TYR A 247 -17.16 -31.98 -2.14
CA TYR A 247 -17.91 -33.24 -2.09
C TYR A 247 -17.67 -34.06 -0.81
N ILE A 248 -16.66 -33.69 -0.01
CA ILE A 248 -16.33 -34.39 1.22
C ILE A 248 -17.24 -33.88 2.36
N PRO A 249 -17.78 -34.78 3.21
CA PRO A 249 -18.61 -34.38 4.35
C PRO A 249 -17.82 -33.54 5.37
N GLU A 250 -18.52 -32.69 6.11
CA GLU A 250 -17.90 -31.85 7.14
C GLU A 250 -17.25 -32.69 8.24
N GLY A 251 -15.98 -32.39 8.53
CA GLY A 251 -15.21 -33.16 9.50
C GLY A 251 -13.77 -32.68 9.66
N LYS A 252 -13.03 -33.31 10.58
CA LYS A 252 -11.60 -33.03 10.80
C LYS A 252 -10.77 -33.27 9.54
N PHE A 253 -11.08 -34.33 8.80
CA PHE A 253 -10.39 -34.67 7.55
C PHE A 253 -10.61 -33.62 6.45
N LYS A 254 -11.86 -33.20 6.22
CA LYS A 254 -12.16 -32.14 5.24
C LYS A 254 -11.40 -30.86 5.54
N ARG A 255 -11.36 -30.44 6.81
CA ARG A 255 -10.64 -29.22 7.23
C ARG A 255 -9.14 -29.33 7.01
N TRP A 256 -8.54 -30.46 7.40
CA TRP A 256 -7.12 -30.72 7.15
C TRP A 256 -6.80 -30.70 5.65
N LEU A 257 -7.63 -31.37 4.84
CA LEU A 257 -7.46 -31.40 3.39
C LEU A 257 -7.63 -30.01 2.78
N ASN A 258 -8.67 -29.28 3.18
CA ASN A 258 -8.91 -27.91 2.72
C ASN A 258 -7.74 -26.99 3.04
N HIS A 259 -7.18 -27.08 4.26
CA HIS A 259 -6.03 -26.29 4.66
C HIS A 259 -4.80 -26.58 3.78
N ARG A 260 -4.49 -27.86 3.54
CA ARG A 260 -3.36 -28.28 2.68
C ARG A 260 -3.57 -27.88 1.22
N VAL A 261 -4.75 -28.16 0.68
CA VAL A 261 -5.12 -27.84 -0.70
C VAL A 261 -5.13 -26.34 -0.95
N SER A 262 -5.68 -25.55 -0.02
CA SER A 262 -5.73 -24.10 -0.15
C SER A 262 -4.32 -23.50 -0.23
N ILE A 263 -3.45 -23.83 0.74
CA ILE A 263 -2.05 -23.38 0.75
C ILE A 263 -1.33 -23.77 -0.55
N MET A 264 -1.53 -25.00 -1.02
CA MET A 264 -0.96 -25.49 -2.27
C MET A 264 -1.44 -24.66 -3.48
N CYS A 265 -2.76 -24.47 -3.63
CA CYS A 265 -3.34 -23.75 -4.77
C CYS A 265 -2.95 -22.27 -4.77
N PHE A 266 -2.98 -21.61 -3.61
CA PHE A 266 -2.51 -20.23 -3.49
C PHE A 266 -0.99 -20.12 -3.71
N GLY A 267 -0.21 -21.10 -3.27
CA GLY A 267 1.21 -21.20 -3.58
C GLY A 267 1.49 -21.26 -5.09
N VAL A 268 0.73 -22.06 -5.84
CA VAL A 268 0.80 -22.10 -7.32
C VAL A 268 0.43 -20.74 -7.92
N LEU A 269 -0.66 -20.12 -7.46
CA LEU A 269 -1.08 -18.79 -7.94
C LEU A 269 -0.05 -17.70 -7.64
N SER A 270 0.64 -17.75 -6.50
CA SER A 270 1.72 -16.82 -6.15
C SER A 270 2.87 -16.86 -7.15
N ASN A 271 3.11 -18.02 -7.77
CA ASN A 271 4.17 -18.21 -8.76
C ASN A 271 3.86 -17.45 -10.06
N ALA A 272 2.58 -17.28 -10.40
CA ALA A 272 2.16 -16.45 -11.52
C ALA A 272 2.55 -14.97 -11.34
N LEU A 273 2.74 -14.52 -10.09
CA LEU A 273 3.23 -13.16 -9.80
C LEU A 273 4.73 -13.13 -9.47
N SER A 274 5.42 -14.27 -9.55
CA SER A 274 6.80 -14.42 -9.07
C SER A 274 6.98 -13.89 -7.65
N ALA A 275 6.00 -14.14 -6.78
CA ALA A 275 5.98 -13.61 -5.42
C ALA A 275 7.11 -14.23 -4.59
N VAL A 276 7.91 -13.43 -3.89
CA VAL A 276 8.85 -13.88 -2.86
C VAL A 276 8.37 -13.30 -1.55
N ILE A 277 7.84 -14.19 -0.70
CA ILE A 277 7.25 -13.82 0.57
C ILE A 277 8.16 -14.32 1.68
N THR A 278 8.52 -13.43 2.60
CA THR A 278 9.24 -13.79 3.83
C THR A 278 8.30 -13.62 5.00
N TYR A 279 8.02 -14.72 5.71
CA TYR A 279 7.18 -14.72 6.90
C TYR A 279 8.06 -14.63 8.13
N HIS A 280 7.76 -13.65 8.98
CA HIS A 280 8.43 -13.40 10.25
C HIS A 280 7.47 -13.70 11.40
N ASN A 281 8.02 -14.14 12.53
CA ASN A 281 7.31 -14.40 13.78
C ASN A 281 6.14 -15.40 13.62
N VAL A 282 6.42 -16.50 12.93
CA VAL A 282 5.48 -17.58 12.57
C VAL A 282 4.73 -18.18 13.77
N GLU A 283 5.30 -18.08 14.96
CA GLU A 283 4.67 -18.46 16.23
C GLU A 283 3.35 -17.70 16.51
N ASN A 284 3.19 -16.48 16.01
CA ASN A 284 2.00 -15.64 16.22
C ASN A 284 0.93 -15.82 15.12
N ARG A 285 1.01 -16.90 14.33
CA ARG A 285 0.04 -17.16 13.27
C ARG A 285 -1.39 -17.24 13.83
N PRO A 286 -2.36 -16.62 13.15
CA PRO A 286 -3.75 -16.68 13.56
C PRO A 286 -4.29 -18.11 13.43
N GLN A 287 -4.76 -18.67 14.54
CA GLN A 287 -5.39 -20.00 14.57
C GLN A 287 -6.92 -19.91 14.54
N HIS A 288 -7.47 -18.89 15.17
CA HIS A 288 -8.90 -18.60 15.28
C HIS A 288 -9.11 -17.09 15.43
N GLY A 289 -10.36 -16.62 15.48
CA GLY A 289 -10.64 -15.20 15.67
C GLY A 289 -10.47 -14.37 14.39
N ILE A 290 -9.96 -13.13 14.53
CA ILE A 290 -9.88 -12.17 13.43
C ILE A 290 -8.42 -11.79 13.20
N CYS A 291 -7.95 -12.03 11.98
CA CYS A 291 -6.68 -11.55 11.47
C CYS A 291 -6.89 -10.17 10.84
N VAL A 292 -6.15 -9.16 11.30
CA VAL A 292 -6.20 -7.79 10.80
C VAL A 292 -4.87 -7.45 10.16
N ALA A 293 -4.90 -6.96 8.92
CA ALA A 293 -3.70 -6.53 8.22
C ALA A 293 -3.86 -5.15 7.56
N ASN A 294 -2.75 -4.44 7.34
CA ASN A 294 -2.74 -3.30 6.43
C ASN A 294 -3.01 -3.75 5.00
N HIS A 295 -3.56 -2.86 4.18
CA HIS A 295 -4.07 -3.20 2.85
C HIS A 295 -3.45 -2.36 1.75
N THR A 296 -2.50 -2.93 1.03
CA THR A 296 -1.87 -2.29 -0.12
C THR A 296 -2.52 -2.71 -1.44
N SER A 297 -3.06 -3.93 -1.48
CA SER A 297 -3.42 -4.55 -2.74
C SER A 297 -4.37 -5.74 -2.62
N PRO A 298 -5.20 -6.05 -3.65
CA PRO A 298 -5.98 -7.29 -3.68
C PRO A 298 -5.14 -8.57 -3.54
N ILE A 299 -3.86 -8.51 -3.92
CA ILE A 299 -2.95 -9.66 -3.80
C ILE A 299 -2.51 -9.92 -2.35
N ASP A 300 -2.80 -9.03 -1.40
CA ASP A 300 -2.53 -9.25 0.03
C ASP A 300 -3.21 -10.53 0.53
N VAL A 301 -4.42 -10.80 0.02
CA VAL A 301 -5.16 -12.06 0.29
C VAL A 301 -4.35 -13.26 -0.19
N LEU A 302 -3.81 -13.19 -1.43
CA LEU A 302 -3.00 -14.25 -2.01
C LEU A 302 -1.72 -14.46 -1.18
N VAL A 303 -1.04 -13.37 -0.79
CA VAL A 303 0.19 -13.39 0.00
C VAL A 303 -0.01 -14.07 1.35
N LEU A 304 -1.08 -13.74 2.07
CA LEU A 304 -1.38 -14.37 3.35
C LEU A 304 -1.88 -15.82 3.19
N ALA A 305 -2.67 -16.09 2.15
CA ALA A 305 -3.23 -17.43 1.88
C ALA A 305 -2.18 -18.46 1.43
N CYS A 306 -0.97 -18.02 1.07
CA CYS A 306 0.16 -18.91 0.80
C CYS A 306 0.73 -19.57 2.05
N ASP A 307 0.44 -19.06 3.25
CA ASP A 307 1.00 -19.56 4.51
C ASP A 307 -0.05 -20.16 5.43
N ASN A 308 -1.26 -19.61 5.42
CA ASN A 308 -2.36 -20.06 6.28
C ASN A 308 -3.70 -19.96 5.56
N CYS A 309 -4.70 -20.72 6.05
CA CYS A 309 -6.05 -20.70 5.48
C CYS A 309 -6.93 -19.69 6.21
N TYR A 310 -7.50 -18.75 5.48
CA TYR A 310 -8.36 -17.69 6.02
C TYR A 310 -9.79 -17.76 5.48
N SER A 311 -10.75 -17.44 6.33
CA SER A 311 -12.09 -17.06 5.86
C SER A 311 -12.05 -15.61 5.38
N LEU A 312 -12.56 -15.40 4.17
CA LEU A 312 -12.58 -14.10 3.52
C LEU A 312 -13.94 -13.45 3.72
N ILE A 313 -13.93 -12.13 3.90
CA ILE A 313 -15.12 -11.31 3.84
C ILE A 313 -15.12 -10.54 2.52
N GLY A 314 -16.24 -10.51 1.83
CA GLY A 314 -16.40 -9.57 0.72
C GLY A 314 -17.82 -9.47 0.21
N GLN A 315 -18.00 -8.54 -0.73
CA GLN A 315 -19.23 -8.44 -1.49
C GLN A 315 -19.28 -9.55 -2.55
N ARG A 316 -20.48 -10.07 -2.85
CA ARG A 316 -20.67 -11.01 -3.96
C ARG A 316 -20.42 -10.29 -5.29
N HIS A 317 -19.51 -10.84 -6.10
CA HIS A 317 -19.19 -10.35 -7.44
C HIS A 317 -19.77 -11.28 -8.51
N GLY A 318 -20.08 -10.71 -9.67
CA GLY A 318 -20.43 -11.45 -10.88
C GLY A 318 -19.19 -11.83 -11.71
N GLY A 319 -19.43 -12.44 -12.87
CA GLY A 319 -18.37 -12.75 -13.84
C GLY A 319 -17.31 -13.74 -13.32
N PHE A 320 -16.08 -13.57 -13.78
CA PHE A 320 -14.93 -14.42 -13.42
C PHE A 320 -14.67 -14.47 -11.90
N LEU A 321 -14.69 -13.31 -11.24
CA LEU A 321 -14.51 -13.24 -9.78
C LEU A 321 -15.62 -13.99 -9.04
N GLY A 322 -16.85 -13.97 -9.54
CA GLY A 322 -17.95 -14.76 -9.00
C GLY A 322 -17.73 -16.27 -9.11
N ILE A 323 -17.12 -16.76 -10.20
CA ILE A 323 -16.77 -18.19 -10.35
C ILE A 323 -15.73 -18.58 -9.30
N LEU A 324 -14.69 -17.75 -9.14
CA LEU A 324 -13.64 -17.98 -8.14
C LEU A 324 -14.20 -17.95 -6.71
N GLN A 325 -15.04 -16.95 -6.38
CA GLN A 325 -15.70 -16.85 -5.08
C GLN A 325 -16.57 -18.09 -4.78
N ARG A 326 -17.35 -18.56 -5.76
CA ARG A 326 -18.14 -19.79 -5.61
C ARG A 326 -17.27 -21.03 -5.44
N ALA A 327 -16.13 -21.10 -6.12
CA ALA A 327 -15.20 -22.21 -5.97
C ALA A 327 -14.57 -22.23 -4.56
N LEU A 328 -14.19 -21.08 -4.02
CA LEU A 328 -13.64 -20.95 -2.66
C LEU A 328 -14.71 -21.26 -1.59
N ALA A 329 -15.93 -20.75 -1.77
CA ALA A 329 -17.05 -20.97 -0.85
C ALA A 329 -17.44 -22.45 -0.68
N ARG A 330 -17.09 -23.31 -1.65
CA ARG A 330 -17.34 -24.77 -1.56
C ARG A 330 -16.37 -25.49 -0.61
N ALA A 331 -15.20 -24.92 -0.37
CA ALA A 331 -14.14 -25.57 0.40
C ALA A 331 -14.00 -25.01 1.82
N SER A 332 -14.32 -23.72 2.02
CA SER A 332 -14.16 -23.02 3.31
C SER A 332 -15.35 -22.09 3.60
N PRO A 333 -15.71 -21.87 4.88
CA PRO A 333 -16.81 -20.98 5.28
C PRO A 333 -16.45 -19.50 5.09
N HIS A 334 -16.40 -19.03 3.84
CA HIS A 334 -16.22 -17.62 3.51
C HIS A 334 -17.53 -16.84 3.71
N ILE A 335 -17.42 -15.59 4.17
CA ILE A 335 -18.57 -14.73 4.44
C ILE A 335 -18.76 -13.76 3.27
N TRP A 336 -19.78 -14.00 2.45
CA TRP A 336 -20.10 -13.14 1.32
C TRP A 336 -21.39 -12.36 1.58
N PHE A 337 -21.34 -11.04 1.42
CA PHE A 337 -22.47 -10.15 1.61
C PHE A 337 -23.07 -9.71 0.28
N GLU A 338 -24.38 -9.47 0.27
CA GLU A 338 -25.07 -8.87 -0.87
C GLU A 338 -24.86 -7.35 -0.93
N ARG A 339 -25.11 -6.73 -2.09
CA ARG A 339 -24.81 -5.30 -2.34
C ARG A 339 -25.59 -4.33 -1.42
N GLY A 340 -26.59 -4.80 -0.67
CA GLY A 340 -27.35 -4.05 0.34
C GLY A 340 -27.01 -4.39 1.79
N GLU A 341 -26.77 -5.67 2.10
CA GLU A 341 -26.49 -6.14 3.48
C GLU A 341 -25.22 -5.54 4.08
N VAL A 342 -24.22 -5.20 3.27
CA VAL A 342 -22.98 -4.55 3.75
C VAL A 342 -23.26 -3.20 4.43
N LYS A 343 -24.39 -2.55 4.12
CA LYS A 343 -24.80 -1.29 4.75
C LYS A 343 -25.35 -1.50 6.15
N ASP A 344 -25.87 -2.69 6.45
CA ASP A 344 -26.33 -3.06 7.78
C ASP A 344 -25.16 -3.54 8.64
N ARG A 345 -24.57 -2.59 9.38
CA ARG A 345 -23.46 -2.84 10.29
C ARG A 345 -23.80 -3.89 11.34
N THR A 346 -25.05 -3.95 11.81
CA THR A 346 -25.45 -4.89 12.86
C THR A 346 -25.48 -6.33 12.33
N ALA A 347 -26.00 -6.54 11.12
CA ALA A 347 -25.99 -7.83 10.46
C ALA A 347 -24.55 -8.33 10.19
N VAL A 348 -23.64 -7.44 9.77
CA VAL A 348 -22.22 -7.77 9.58
C VAL A 348 -21.60 -8.21 10.91
N THR A 349 -21.70 -7.39 11.96
CA THR A 349 -21.12 -7.67 13.27
C THR A 349 -21.65 -8.97 13.87
N GLN A 350 -22.95 -9.28 13.70
CA GLN A 350 -23.54 -10.51 14.20
C GLN A 350 -23.00 -11.75 13.48
N ARG A 351 -22.84 -11.70 12.14
CA ARG A 351 -22.24 -12.81 11.37
C ARG A 351 -20.77 -13.04 11.76
N LEU A 352 -20.02 -11.97 12.00
CA LEU A 352 -18.64 -12.07 12.49
C LEU A 352 -18.57 -12.72 13.87
N LYS A 353 -19.43 -12.28 14.81
CA LYS A 353 -19.53 -12.89 16.14
C LYS A 353 -19.84 -14.38 16.06
N LYS A 354 -20.81 -14.78 15.23
CA LYS A 354 -21.18 -16.19 15.03
C LYS A 354 -20.04 -17.02 14.46
N HIS A 355 -19.29 -16.48 13.50
CA HIS A 355 -18.16 -17.19 12.89
C HIS A 355 -17.01 -17.37 13.89
N VAL A 356 -16.68 -16.32 14.64
CA VAL A 356 -15.60 -16.33 15.66
C VAL A 356 -15.96 -17.22 16.86
N SER A 357 -17.24 -17.36 17.20
CA SER A 357 -17.66 -18.21 18.33
C SER A 357 -17.44 -19.71 18.10
N ASP A 358 -17.31 -20.15 16.83
CA ASP A 358 -17.01 -21.55 16.54
C ASP A 358 -15.48 -21.74 16.41
N PRO A 359 -14.84 -22.46 17.35
CA PRO A 359 -13.39 -22.67 17.33
C PRO A 359 -12.91 -23.54 16.15
N ASN A 360 -13.84 -24.20 15.44
CA ASN A 360 -13.51 -25.03 14.29
C ASN A 360 -13.32 -24.25 12.99
N ASN A 361 -13.79 -23.00 12.97
CA ASN A 361 -13.70 -22.14 11.81
C ASN A 361 -12.29 -21.56 11.64
N PRO A 362 -11.82 -21.40 10.39
CA PRO A 362 -10.58 -20.70 10.14
C PRO A 362 -10.70 -19.21 10.53
N PRO A 363 -9.58 -18.56 10.86
CA PRO A 363 -9.55 -17.15 11.22
C PRO A 363 -10.08 -16.28 10.07
N ILE A 364 -10.79 -15.22 10.42
CA ILE A 364 -11.33 -14.28 9.44
C ILE A 364 -10.25 -13.27 9.08
N LEU A 365 -9.93 -13.12 7.79
CA LEU A 365 -9.02 -12.09 7.32
C LEU A 365 -9.79 -10.80 7.00
N ILE A 366 -9.40 -9.71 7.65
CA ILE A 366 -10.01 -8.39 7.48
C ILE A 366 -8.93 -7.33 7.22
N PHE A 367 -9.23 -6.45 6.27
CA PHE A 367 -8.48 -5.25 5.96
C PHE A 367 -9.28 -4.03 6.41
N PRO A 368 -9.15 -3.59 7.68
CA PRO A 368 -10.03 -2.59 8.27
C PRO A 368 -9.85 -1.17 7.69
N GLU A 369 -8.85 -0.91 6.85
CA GLU A 369 -8.72 0.34 6.10
C GLU A 369 -9.89 0.57 5.13
N GLY A 370 -10.52 -0.52 4.65
CA GLY A 370 -11.67 -0.47 3.74
C GLY A 370 -11.33 0.00 2.32
N THR A 371 -10.05 0.18 2.00
CA THR A 371 -9.53 0.53 0.67
C THR A 371 -8.05 0.13 0.59
N CYS A 372 -7.51 0.03 -0.62
CA CYS A 372 -6.07 -0.13 -0.80
C CYS A 372 -5.38 1.23 -0.69
N ILE A 373 -4.33 1.29 0.14
CA ILE A 373 -3.44 2.43 0.40
C ILE A 373 -2.04 2.10 -0.11
N ASN A 374 -1.27 3.12 -0.51
CA ASN A 374 0.09 2.84 -0.93
C ASN A 374 0.94 2.30 0.22
N ASN A 375 2.07 1.69 -0.12
CA ASN A 375 2.93 0.95 0.77
C ASN A 375 3.72 1.84 1.78
N THR A 376 3.28 3.08 2.03
CA THR A 376 3.99 4.06 2.88
C THR A 376 3.27 4.42 4.17
N SER A 377 1.96 4.17 4.26
CA SER A 377 1.13 4.60 5.38
C SER A 377 -0.01 3.62 5.65
N VAL A 378 -0.58 3.69 6.85
CA VAL A 378 -1.81 2.98 7.22
C VAL A 378 -2.89 4.02 7.55
N MET A 379 -4.05 3.90 6.92
CA MET A 379 -5.19 4.79 7.19
C MET A 379 -5.98 4.35 8.42
N GLN A 380 -6.95 5.17 8.83
CA GLN A 380 -7.82 4.87 9.95
C GLN A 380 -8.57 3.54 9.77
N PHE A 381 -8.48 2.66 10.77
CA PHE A 381 -9.16 1.37 10.80
C PHE A 381 -10.62 1.50 11.19
N LYS A 382 -11.53 0.92 10.41
CA LYS A 382 -12.98 0.90 10.69
C LYS A 382 -13.31 0.10 11.96
N LYS A 383 -14.10 0.70 12.85
CA LYS A 383 -14.46 0.12 14.17
C LYS A 383 -15.23 -1.22 14.14
N GLY A 384 -15.97 -1.52 13.07
CA GLY A 384 -16.92 -2.65 13.04
C GLY A 384 -16.27 -4.02 13.33
N SER A 385 -15.02 -4.22 12.90
CA SER A 385 -14.28 -5.46 13.16
C SER A 385 -13.79 -5.60 14.61
N PHE A 386 -13.70 -4.49 15.33
CA PHE A 386 -13.19 -4.39 16.71
C PHE A 386 -14.32 -4.39 17.76
N GLU A 387 -15.58 -4.46 17.32
CA GLU A 387 -16.77 -4.65 18.18
C GLU A 387 -17.05 -6.13 18.49
N VAL A 388 -16.32 -7.04 17.84
CA VAL A 388 -16.42 -8.49 18.05
C VAL A 388 -15.54 -8.85 19.24
N ASN A 389 -16.11 -9.50 20.26
CA ASN A 389 -15.34 -10.02 21.38
C ASN A 389 -14.48 -11.19 20.89
N GLY A 390 -13.15 -11.05 20.94
CA GLY A 390 -12.21 -12.07 20.52
C GLY A 390 -10.79 -11.52 20.39
N ALA A 391 -9.81 -12.42 20.27
CA ALA A 391 -8.43 -12.04 19.99
C ALA A 391 -8.30 -11.53 18.55
N ILE A 392 -7.68 -10.35 18.40
CA ILE A 392 -7.27 -9.79 17.11
C ILE A 392 -5.82 -10.16 16.88
N TYR A 393 -5.51 -10.75 15.73
CA TYR A 393 -4.16 -11.08 15.31
C TYR A 393 -3.68 -10.03 14.31
N PRO A 394 -2.82 -9.08 14.71
CA PRO A 394 -2.32 -8.05 13.82
C PRO A 394 -1.25 -8.62 12.88
N VAL A 395 -1.26 -8.20 11.63
CA VAL A 395 -0.28 -8.60 10.62
C VAL A 395 0.18 -7.36 9.86
N ALA A 396 1.49 -7.15 9.80
CA ALA A 396 2.07 -6.10 8.97
C ALA A 396 2.58 -6.71 7.66
N ILE A 397 2.22 -6.09 6.54
CA ILE A 397 2.70 -6.43 5.20
C ILE A 397 3.46 -5.24 4.66
N LYS A 398 4.69 -5.46 4.21
CA LYS A 398 5.50 -4.44 3.51
C LYS A 398 5.99 -5.00 2.19
N TYR A 399 5.69 -4.30 1.11
CA TYR A 399 6.22 -4.60 -0.21
C TYR A 399 7.56 -3.89 -0.43
N ASP A 400 8.44 -4.52 -1.20
CA ASP A 400 9.65 -3.88 -1.69
C ASP A 400 9.38 -3.22 -3.04
N PRO A 401 9.26 -1.87 -3.09
CA PRO A 401 8.89 -1.17 -4.31
C PRO A 401 9.93 -1.30 -5.43
N ARG A 402 11.17 -1.72 -5.13
CA ARG A 402 12.25 -1.84 -6.13
C ARG A 402 11.91 -2.85 -7.24
N PHE A 403 11.21 -3.93 -6.92
CA PHE A 403 10.89 -5.00 -7.89
C PHE A 403 9.56 -4.79 -8.61
N GLY A 404 8.61 -4.13 -7.95
CA GLY A 404 7.31 -3.84 -8.51
C GLY A 404 6.41 -3.14 -7.51
N ASP A 405 5.69 -2.12 -7.98
CA ASP A 405 4.64 -1.49 -7.20
C ASP A 405 3.38 -2.37 -7.16
N ALA A 406 3.05 -2.87 -5.97
CA ALA A 406 1.88 -3.70 -5.71
C ALA A 406 0.59 -2.90 -5.51
N PHE A 407 0.69 -1.58 -5.33
CA PHE A 407 -0.45 -0.73 -4.99
C PHE A 407 -1.52 -0.76 -6.08
N TRP A 408 -2.78 -0.90 -5.65
CA TRP A 408 -3.93 -0.83 -6.54
C TRP A 408 -4.80 0.39 -6.29
N ASN A 409 -4.85 1.28 -7.29
CA ASN A 409 -5.86 2.34 -7.33
C ASN A 409 -7.09 1.90 -8.13
N SER A 410 -8.08 1.35 -7.43
CA SER A 410 -9.38 0.94 -7.99
C SER A 410 -10.16 2.04 -8.71
N SER A 411 -9.89 3.31 -8.40
CA SER A 411 -10.57 4.46 -9.04
C SER A 411 -9.95 4.84 -10.37
N ARG A 412 -8.68 4.46 -10.59
CA ARG A 412 -7.93 4.75 -11.84
C ARG A 412 -7.77 3.53 -12.74
N TYR A 413 -7.62 2.33 -12.16
CA TYR A 413 -7.28 1.12 -12.89
C TYR A 413 -8.31 0.01 -12.68
N SER A 414 -8.70 -0.63 -13.77
CA SER A 414 -9.52 -1.85 -13.72
C SER A 414 -8.73 -3.03 -13.15
N MET A 415 -9.43 -4.07 -12.65
CA MET A 415 -8.77 -5.29 -12.15
C MET A 415 -7.89 -5.95 -13.22
N MET A 416 -8.32 -5.95 -14.49
CA MET A 416 -7.53 -6.54 -15.59
C MET A 416 -6.25 -5.74 -15.87
N GLN A 417 -6.35 -4.41 -15.90
CA GLN A 417 -5.17 -3.54 -16.01
C GLN A 417 -4.22 -3.76 -14.83
N TYR A 418 -4.76 -3.89 -13.62
CA TYR A 418 -3.98 -4.19 -12.43
C TYR A 418 -3.26 -5.54 -12.52
N LEU A 419 -3.96 -6.61 -12.92
CA LEU A 419 -3.34 -7.92 -13.11
C LEU A 419 -2.26 -7.89 -14.19
N TYR A 420 -2.47 -7.18 -15.30
CA TYR A 420 -1.44 -6.97 -16.32
C TYR A 420 -0.21 -6.25 -15.74
N MET A 421 -0.42 -5.22 -14.92
CA MET A 421 0.67 -4.53 -14.24
C MET A 421 1.44 -5.46 -13.30
N MET A 422 0.77 -6.31 -12.52
CA MET A 422 1.42 -7.26 -11.62
C MET A 422 2.16 -8.37 -12.37
N MET A 423 1.52 -8.95 -13.39
CA MET A 423 2.11 -10.03 -14.19
C MET A 423 3.28 -9.56 -15.04
N THR A 424 3.40 -8.26 -15.29
CA THR A 424 4.57 -7.72 -15.97
C THR A 424 5.67 -7.30 -14.99
N SER A 425 5.41 -6.98 -13.71
CA SER A 425 6.45 -6.58 -12.73
C SER A 425 7.63 -7.57 -12.62
N TRP A 426 8.83 -7.14 -12.21
CA TRP A 426 9.98 -8.06 -12.15
C TRP A 426 9.75 -9.20 -11.15
N ALA A 427 9.35 -8.86 -9.95
CA ALA A 427 8.88 -9.78 -8.93
C ALA A 427 8.01 -9.00 -7.94
N ILE A 428 7.19 -9.72 -7.17
CA ILE A 428 6.50 -9.14 -6.02
C ILE A 428 7.23 -9.64 -4.78
N VAL A 429 8.08 -8.80 -4.19
CA VAL A 429 8.81 -9.15 -2.97
C VAL A 429 8.12 -8.47 -1.81
N CYS A 430 7.78 -9.23 -0.78
CA CYS A 430 7.19 -8.69 0.43
C CYS A 430 7.58 -9.45 1.69
N ASP A 431 7.52 -8.73 2.79
CA ASP A 431 7.71 -9.23 4.13
C ASP A 431 6.37 -9.17 4.88
N VAL A 432 6.07 -10.25 5.59
CA VAL A 432 4.87 -10.42 6.39
C VAL A 432 5.28 -10.70 7.82
N TRP A 433 4.91 -9.83 8.75
CA TRP A 433 5.16 -10.00 10.18
C TRP A 433 3.87 -10.36 10.90
N TYR A 434 3.84 -11.54 11.51
CA TYR A 434 2.77 -11.92 12.43
C TYR A 434 3.06 -11.35 13.81
N LEU A 435 2.18 -10.47 14.30
CA LEU A 435 2.35 -9.80 15.59
C LEU A 435 1.57 -10.55 16.69
N PRO A 436 1.99 -10.43 17.96
CA PRO A 436 1.28 -11.06 19.06
C PRO A 436 -0.21 -10.68 19.09
N PRO A 437 -1.10 -11.61 19.47
CA PRO A 437 -2.52 -11.34 19.54
C PRO A 437 -2.82 -10.24 20.56
N VAL A 438 -3.72 -9.33 20.19
CA VAL A 438 -4.15 -8.21 21.01
C VAL A 438 -5.61 -8.42 21.40
N ILE A 439 -5.88 -8.29 22.69
CA ILE A 439 -7.23 -8.38 23.27
C ILE A 439 -7.64 -6.98 23.73
N ARG A 440 -8.93 -6.69 23.61
CA ARG A 440 -9.52 -5.43 24.09
C ARG A 440 -9.42 -5.37 25.61
N GLU A 441 -8.94 -4.25 26.13
CA GLU A 441 -8.80 -4.02 27.57
C GLU A 441 -10.15 -3.67 28.22
N GLU A 442 -10.26 -3.86 29.54
CA GLU A 442 -11.49 -3.52 30.27
C GLU A 442 -11.75 -2.00 30.22
N GLY A 443 -12.91 -1.59 29.72
CA GLY A 443 -13.27 -0.18 29.55
C GLY A 443 -12.70 0.51 28.29
N GLU A 444 -11.86 -0.16 27.50
CA GLU A 444 -11.32 0.40 26.26
C GLU A 444 -12.43 0.54 25.20
N SER A 445 -12.54 1.69 24.52
CA SER A 445 -13.48 1.87 23.40
C SER A 445 -13.06 1.05 22.17
N SER A 446 -13.99 0.63 21.31
CA SER A 446 -13.64 -0.11 20.08
C SER A 446 -12.77 0.72 19.12
N VAL A 447 -12.85 2.05 19.19
CA VAL A 447 -12.04 2.99 18.42
C VAL A 447 -10.62 3.08 18.95
N SER A 448 -10.45 3.19 20.27
CA SER A 448 -9.13 3.17 20.92
C SER A 448 -8.43 1.84 20.66
N PHE A 449 -9.17 0.73 20.77
CA PHE A 449 -8.66 -0.61 20.45
C PHE A 449 -8.19 -0.72 18.99
N ALA A 450 -9.00 -0.26 18.03
CA ALA A 450 -8.62 -0.23 16.62
C ALA A 450 -7.36 0.62 16.38
N SER A 451 -7.25 1.76 17.05
CA SER A 451 -6.10 2.67 16.95
C SER A 451 -4.83 2.05 17.54
N ARG A 452 -4.94 1.33 18.66
CA ARG A 452 -3.83 0.58 19.28
C ARG A 452 -3.32 -0.52 18.35
N VAL A 453 -4.21 -1.31 17.76
CA VAL A 453 -3.85 -2.35 16.79
C VAL A 453 -3.21 -1.74 15.53
N LYS A 454 -3.78 -0.65 15.00
CA LYS A 454 -3.22 0.09 13.87
C LYS A 454 -1.79 0.55 14.15
N ARG A 455 -1.55 1.17 15.31
CA ARG A 455 -0.23 1.67 15.72
C ARG A 455 0.81 0.56 15.80
N VAL A 456 0.44 -0.62 16.29
CA VAL A 456 1.31 -1.80 16.35
C VAL A 456 1.70 -2.28 14.94
N ILE A 457 0.74 -2.34 14.01
CA ILE A 457 0.99 -2.69 12.60
C ILE A 457 1.88 -1.64 11.91
N ALA A 458 1.55 -0.35 12.08
CA ALA A 458 2.28 0.74 11.47
C ALA A 458 3.74 0.79 11.94
N LYS A 459 3.96 0.62 13.26
CA LYS A 459 5.30 0.57 13.86
C LYS A 459 6.13 -0.59 13.30
N GLN A 460 5.55 -1.79 13.19
CA GLN A 460 6.28 -2.95 12.67
C GLN A 460 6.60 -2.82 11.18
N GLY A 461 5.65 -2.32 10.38
CA GLY A 461 5.81 -2.16 8.93
C GLY A 461 6.64 -0.94 8.51
N GLY A 462 7.05 -0.08 9.46
CA GLY A 462 7.67 1.21 9.14
C GLY A 462 6.76 2.09 8.29
N LEU A 463 5.45 2.09 8.60
CA LEU A 463 4.42 2.84 7.91
C LEU A 463 4.01 4.05 8.73
N VAL A 464 3.67 5.15 8.06
CA VAL A 464 3.13 6.35 8.73
C VAL A 464 1.72 6.06 9.22
N ASP A 465 1.48 6.24 10.51
CA ASP A 465 0.17 6.07 11.14
C ASP A 465 -0.70 7.31 10.90
N LEU A 466 -1.71 7.21 10.03
CA LEU A 466 -2.60 8.31 9.68
C LEU A 466 -3.98 8.17 10.35
N MET A 467 -4.48 9.31 10.82
CA MET A 467 -5.82 9.47 11.44
C MET A 467 -6.95 9.60 10.41
N TRP A 468 -6.61 9.73 9.13
CA TRP A 468 -7.55 9.99 8.04
C TRP A 468 -8.28 8.74 7.55
N ASP A 469 -9.53 8.94 7.11
CA ASP A 469 -10.35 7.90 6.51
C ASP A 469 -9.90 7.60 5.06
N GLY A 470 -9.63 6.33 4.75
CA GLY A 470 -9.31 5.90 3.38
C GLY A 470 -10.42 6.18 2.35
N GLN A 471 -11.67 6.42 2.76
CA GLN A 471 -12.76 6.81 1.85
C GLN A 471 -12.57 8.21 1.23
N LEU A 472 -11.67 9.03 1.76
CA LEU A 472 -11.29 10.32 1.15
C LEU A 472 -10.70 10.14 -0.26
N LYS A 473 -10.32 8.92 -0.65
CA LYS A 473 -9.97 8.54 -2.03
C LYS A 473 -11.09 8.81 -3.04
N ARG A 474 -12.35 8.77 -2.61
CA ARG A 474 -13.54 8.83 -3.49
C ARG A 474 -14.57 9.86 -3.05
N THR A 475 -14.55 10.24 -1.77
CA THR A 475 -15.53 11.12 -1.17
C THR A 475 -14.87 12.41 -0.74
N LYS A 476 -15.58 13.53 -0.86
CA LYS A 476 -15.13 14.80 -0.29
C LYS A 476 -15.20 14.72 1.24
N PRO A 477 -14.38 15.50 1.95
CA PRO A 477 -14.53 15.65 3.39
C PRO A 477 -15.97 16.01 3.75
N LYS A 478 -16.47 15.45 4.86
CA LYS A 478 -17.83 15.74 5.35
C LYS A 478 -17.99 17.25 5.54
N PRO A 479 -19.19 17.81 5.27
CA PRO A 479 -19.45 19.23 5.46
C PRO A 479 -19.19 19.68 6.91
N GLU A 480 -19.53 18.84 7.89
CA GLU A 480 -19.29 19.06 9.32
C GLU A 480 -17.84 19.45 9.66
N TRP A 481 -16.84 18.83 9.01
CA TRP A 481 -15.44 19.15 9.24
C TRP A 481 -15.07 20.53 8.68
N LYS A 482 -15.69 20.93 7.58
CA LYS A 482 -15.51 22.26 7.00
C LYS A 482 -16.19 23.31 7.87
N GLU A 483 -17.41 23.03 8.33
CA GLU A 483 -18.17 23.91 9.21
C GLU A 483 -17.45 24.12 10.54
N ARG A 484 -16.91 23.06 11.16
CA ARG A 484 -16.13 23.18 12.40
C ARG A 484 -14.86 24.00 12.22
N GLN A 485 -14.20 23.86 11.07
CA GLN A 485 -13.04 24.68 10.74
C GLN A 485 -13.46 26.15 10.54
N GLN A 486 -14.59 26.39 9.87
CA GLN A 486 -15.20 27.73 9.74
C GLN A 486 -15.62 28.32 11.10
N GLU A 487 -16.09 27.51 12.04
CA GLU A 487 -16.49 27.93 13.38
C GLU A 487 -15.27 28.32 14.23
N GLU A 488 -14.20 27.54 14.21
CA GLU A 488 -12.94 27.93 14.86
C GLU A 488 -12.36 29.22 14.28
N PHE A 489 -12.56 29.46 12.98
CA PHE A 489 -12.20 30.73 12.37
C PHE A 489 -13.11 31.87 12.79
N SER A 490 -14.43 31.66 12.84
CA SER A 490 -15.37 32.71 13.25
C SER A 490 -15.14 33.14 14.70
N LYS A 491 -14.69 32.24 15.59
CA LYS A 491 -14.30 32.57 16.97
C LYS A 491 -13.14 33.56 17.07
N ARG A 492 -12.26 33.63 16.07
CA ARG A 492 -11.08 34.51 16.06
C ARG A 492 -11.41 35.94 15.65
N LEU A 493 -12.50 36.12 14.91
CA LEU A 493 -12.99 37.42 14.46
C LEU A 493 -14.01 37.97 15.44
N LYS A 494 -13.99 39.29 15.66
CA LYS A 494 -15.15 39.98 16.24
C LYS A 494 -16.27 39.94 15.21
N VAL A 495 -17.42 39.42 15.61
CA VAL A 495 -18.66 39.51 14.84
C VAL A 495 -19.51 40.55 15.57
N GLU A 496 -19.79 41.68 14.94
CA GLU A 496 -20.75 42.69 15.41
C GLU A 496 -22.20 42.22 15.23
#